data_AF-A0A7J9AI18-F1
#
_entry.id   AF-A0A7J9AI18-F1
#
_cell.length_a   1.000
_cell.length_b   1.000
_cell.length_c   1.000
_cell.angle_alpha   90.00
_cell.angle_beta   90.00
_cell.angle_gamma   90.00
#
_symmetry.space_group_name_H-M   'P 1'
#
loop_
_entity.id
_entity.type
_entity.pdbx_description
1 polymer ?
#
loop_
_entity_poly.entity_id
_entity_poly.type
_entity_poly.pdbx_seq_one_letter_code
_entity_poly.pdbx_strand_id
1 'polypeptide(L)'
;MGIWGDRNVRVHKKVSKSGKEIVSFVNSYISELNEIDKRNPQISLAVSKRRQPPDQVVKINFDAAYDGRLCQSTVGIVARD
;
A
#
# COMPACT_ATOMS: atom_id res chain seq x y z
N MET A 1 -2.68 5.21 -9.59
CA MET A 1 -2.48 5.25 -8.12
C MET A 1 -3.12 3.99 -7.55
N GLY A 2 -2.35 3.08 -6.93
CA GLY A 2 -2.88 1.80 -6.44
C GLY A 2 -3.66 1.92 -5.12
N ILE A 3 -4.29 0.82 -4.68
CA ILE A 3 -5.09 0.72 -3.45
C ILE A 3 -4.35 1.30 -2.23
N TRP A 4 -3.05 1.01 -2.11
CA TRP A 4 -2.24 1.45 -0.98
C TRP A 4 -2.04 2.97 -0.95
N GLY A 5 -1.82 3.58 -2.12
CA GLY A 5 -1.67 5.03 -2.25
C GLY A 5 -2.96 5.77 -1.91
N ASP A 6 -4.10 5.30 -2.42
CA ASP A 6 -5.40 5.90 -2.13
C ASP A 6 -5.77 5.75 -0.64
N ARG A 7 -5.47 4.60 -0.01
CA ARG A 7 -5.66 4.41 1.44
C ARG A 7 -4.80 5.37 2.25
N ASN A 8 -3.52 5.51 1.93
CA ASN A 8 -2.62 6.43 2.63
C ASN A 8 -3.10 7.88 2.50
N VAL A 9 -3.53 8.30 1.31
CA VAL A 9 -4.06 9.63 1.08
C VAL A 9 -5.33 9.87 1.91
N ARG A 10 -6.25 8.91 1.99
CA ARG A 10 -7.47 9.04 2.81
C ARG A 10 -7.16 9.20 4.30
N VAL A 11 -6.22 8.41 4.82
CA VAL A 11 -5.78 8.49 6.23
C VAL A 11 -5.11 9.84 6.50
N HIS A 12 -4.17 10.27 5.64
CA HIS A 12 -3.44 11.52 5.84
C HIS A 12 -4.28 12.77 5.64
N LYS A 13 -5.20 12.76 4.67
CA LYS A 13 -6.04 13.93 4.35
C LYS A 13 -7.37 13.95 5.12
N LYS A 14 -7.62 12.96 5.99
CA LYS A 14 -8.89 12.76 6.71
C LYS A 14 -10.12 12.77 5.78
N VAL A 15 -9.95 12.27 4.55
CA VAL A 15 -11.02 12.22 3.55
C VAL A 15 -11.74 10.89 3.68
N SER A 16 -13.02 10.93 4.05
CA SER A 16 -13.90 9.78 4.05
C SER A 16 -14.50 9.56 2.66
N LYS A 17 -14.59 8.29 2.24
CA LYS A 17 -15.38 7.86 1.07
C LYS A 17 -16.60 7.10 1.57
N SER A 18 -17.73 7.27 0.90
CA SER A 18 -18.92 6.46 1.13
C SER A 18 -18.65 4.99 0.78
N GLY A 19 -19.45 4.08 1.34
CA GLY A 19 -19.36 2.65 1.01
C GLY A 19 -19.51 2.38 -0.49
N LYS A 20 -20.37 3.15 -1.18
CA LYS A 20 -20.55 3.06 -2.64
C LYS A 20 -19.27 3.40 -3.41
N GLU A 21 -18.58 4.47 -3.03
CA GLU A 21 -17.32 4.87 -3.66
C GLU A 21 -16.21 3.84 -3.43
N ILE A 22 -16.17 3.21 -2.25
CA ILE A 22 -15.21 2.14 -1.95
C ILE A 22 -15.49 0.90 -2.83
N VAL A 23 -16.75 0.47 -2.92
CA VAL A 23 -17.14 -0.66 -3.76
C VAL A 23 -16.82 -0.39 -5.23
N SER A 24 -17.15 0.82 -5.72
CA SER A 24 -16.82 1.23 -7.09
C SER A 24 -15.31 1.16 -7.35
N PHE A 25 -14.50 1.68 -6.42
CA PHE A 25 -13.05 1.67 -6.56
C PHE A 25 -12.47 0.25 -6.57
N VAL A 26 -12.91 -0.63 -5.68
CA VAL A 26 -12.46 -2.04 -5.64
C VAL A 26 -12.82 -2.76 -6.94
N ASN A 27 -14.05 -2.58 -7.43
CA ASN A 27 -14.49 -3.21 -8.68
C ASN A 27 -13.69 -2.72 -9.89
N SER A 28 -13.46 -1.40 -10.01
CA SER A 28 -12.61 -0.85 -11.08
C SER A 28 -11.20 -1.40 -11.03
N TYR A 29 -10.60 -1.51 -9.83
CA TYR A 29 -9.26 -2.05 -9.67
C TYR A 29 -9.16 -3.54 -10.06
N ILE A 30 -10.13 -4.36 -9.67
CA ILE A 30 -10.18 -5.77 -10.07
C ILE A 30 -10.33 -5.91 -11.59
N SER A 31 -11.17 -5.08 -12.22
CA SER A 31 -11.32 -5.06 -13.67
C SER A 31 -10.02 -4.69 -14.38
N GLU A 32 -9.31 -3.66 -13.92
CA GLU A 32 -7.99 -3.29 -14.46
C GLU A 32 -6.99 -4.46 -14.39
N LEU A 33 -6.94 -5.18 -13.25
CA LEU A 33 -6.07 -6.36 -13.10
C LEU A 33 -6.43 -7.48 -14.09
N ASN A 34 -7.71 -7.79 -14.23
CA ASN A 34 -8.19 -8.82 -15.16
C ASN A 34 -7.90 -8.45 -16.62
N GLU A 35 -7.97 -7.16 -16.97
CA GLU A 35 -7.60 -6.68 -18.29
C GLU A 35 -6.10 -6.75 -18.54
N ILE A 36 -5.27 -6.45 -17.53
CA ILE A 36 -3.81 -6.61 -17.60
C ILE A 36 -3.44 -8.07 -17.81
N ASP A 37 -4.06 -9.00 -17.08
CA ASP A 37 -3.82 -10.44 -17.22
C ASP A 37 -4.20 -10.97 -18.61
N LYS A 38 -5.29 -10.47 -19.19
CA LYS A 38 -5.71 -10.82 -20.56
C LYS A 38 -4.79 -10.25 -21.64
N ARG A 39 -4.10 -9.13 -21.37
CA ARG A 39 -3.22 -8.44 -22.32
C ARG A 39 -1.80 -8.97 -22.34
N ASN A 40 -1.55 -10.12 -21.71
CA ASN A 40 -0.22 -10.61 -21.42
C ASN A 40 0.19 -11.82 -22.31
N PRO A 41 0.67 -11.59 -23.55
CA PRO A 41 1.45 -12.59 -24.26
C PRO A 41 2.88 -12.54 -23.71
N GLN A 42 3.20 -13.43 -22.77
CA GLN A 42 4.55 -13.59 -22.20
C GLN A 42 5.18 -12.31 -21.61
N ILE A 43 4.79 -11.93 -20.40
CA ILE A 43 5.73 -11.27 -19.48
C ILE A 43 6.82 -12.30 -19.22
N SER A 44 7.91 -12.18 -19.98
CA SER A 44 9.18 -12.80 -19.66
C SER A 44 9.42 -12.59 -18.16
N LEU A 45 9.78 -13.66 -17.48
CA LEU A 45 10.27 -13.69 -16.10
C LEU A 45 11.61 -12.92 -16.00
N ALA A 46 11.65 -11.66 -16.41
CA ALA A 46 12.54 -10.69 -15.84
C ALA A 46 12.00 -10.42 -14.44
N VAL A 47 12.18 -11.40 -13.55
CA VAL A 47 12.25 -11.19 -12.11
C VAL A 47 13.20 -10.02 -11.97
N SER A 48 12.64 -8.82 -11.77
CA SER A 48 13.43 -7.64 -11.48
C SER A 48 14.25 -8.05 -10.27
N LYS A 49 15.53 -8.36 -10.47
CA LYS A 49 16.46 -8.57 -9.37
C LYS A 49 16.37 -7.28 -8.59
N ARG A 50 15.69 -7.32 -7.44
CA ARG A 50 15.72 -6.24 -6.47
C ARG A 50 17.21 -5.95 -6.28
N ARG A 51 17.68 -4.81 -6.80
CA ARG A 51 19.05 -4.37 -6.52
C ARG A 51 19.13 -4.27 -5.01
N GLN A 52 20.05 -5.03 -4.41
CA GLN A 52 20.37 -4.84 -3.00
C GLN A 52 20.82 -3.38 -2.85
N PRO A 53 20.19 -2.62 -1.95
CA PRO A 53 20.69 -1.30 -1.63
C PRO A 53 22.12 -1.45 -1.04
N PRO A 54 23.00 -0.46 -1.25
CA PRO A 54 24.38 -0.49 -0.78
C PRO A 54 24.46 -0.76 0.74
N ASP A 55 25.57 -1.34 1.21
CA ASP A 55 25.73 -1.92 2.56
C ASP A 55 25.39 -0.99 3.75
N GLN A 56 25.29 0.33 3.54
CA GLN A 56 24.63 1.25 4.47
C GLN A 56 23.13 1.30 4.21
N VAL A 57 22.41 0.29 4.71
CA VAL A 57 20.94 0.24 4.66
C VAL A 57 20.39 0.55 6.04
N VAL A 58 20.03 1.81 6.30
CA VAL A 58 19.26 2.14 7.50
C VAL A 58 17.91 1.42 7.41
N LYS A 59 17.69 0.44 8.29
CA LYS A 59 16.44 -0.30 8.37
C LYS A 59 15.41 0.55 9.09
N ILE A 60 14.40 1.00 8.35
CA ILE A 60 13.25 1.73 8.88
C ILE A 60 12.13 0.73 9.19
N ASN A 61 11.72 0.62 10.45
CA ASN A 61 10.49 -0.09 10.82
C ASN A 61 9.38 0.94 11.05
N PHE A 62 8.18 0.60 10.58
CA PHE A 62 6.94 1.33 10.88
C PHE A 62 6.11 0.45 11.80
N ASP A 63 5.80 0.96 12.99
CA ASP A 63 4.95 0.24 13.93
C ASP A 63 3.79 1.12 14.39
N ALA A 64 2.67 0.48 14.69
CA ALA A 64 1.46 1.16 15.14
C ALA A 64 0.73 0.30 16.16
N ALA A 65 0.33 0.93 17.25
CA ALA A 65 -0.49 0.31 18.28
C ALA A 65 -1.77 1.13 18.50
N TYR A 66 -2.88 0.44 18.78
CA TYR A 66 -4.17 1.06 19.07
C TYR A 66 -4.70 0.54 20.40
N ASP A 67 -4.98 1.46 21.32
CA ASP A 67 -5.69 1.16 22.56
C ASP A 67 -7.19 1.42 22.35
N GLY A 68 -7.96 0.33 22.31
CA GLY A 68 -9.42 0.39 22.18
C GLY A 68 -10.16 0.89 23.42
N ARG A 69 -9.53 0.92 24.60
CA ARG A 69 -10.14 1.46 25.83
C ARG A 69 -10.04 2.97 25.89
N LEU A 70 -8.91 3.52 25.48
CA LEU A 70 -8.67 4.96 25.44
C LEU A 70 -9.03 5.60 24.09
N CYS A 71 -9.39 4.78 23.09
CA CYS A 71 -9.59 5.21 21.70
C CYS A 71 -8.38 5.98 21.16
N GLN A 72 -7.18 5.56 21.54
CA GLN A 72 -5.93 6.23 21.18
C GLN A 72 -5.07 5.35 20.28
N SER A 73 -4.49 5.96 19.25
CA SER A 73 -3.51 5.33 18.38
C SER A 73 -2.14 5.96 18.61
N THR A 74 -1.09 5.14 18.72
CA THR A 74 0.29 5.59 18.65
C THR A 74 0.96 4.98 17.42
N VAL A 75 1.81 5.76 16.76
CA VAL A 75 2.58 5.35 15.59
C VAL A 75 4.04 5.74 15.81
N GLY A 76 4.95 4.84 15.45
CA GLY A 76 6.38 5.02 15.62
C GLY A 76 7.15 4.67 14.36
N ILE A 77 8.18 5.46 14.08
CA ILE A 77 9.19 5.16 13.06
C ILE A 77 10.49 4.90 13.79
N VAL A 78 11.10 3.74 13.54
CA VAL A 78 12.40 3.37 14.12
C VAL A 78 13.39 3.17 13.00
N ALA A 79 14.41 4.01 12.94
CA ALA A 79 15.57 3.85 12.08
C ALA A 79 16.70 3.18 12.89
N ARG A 80 17.35 2.17 12.29
CA ARG A 80 18.52 1.49 12.86
C ARG A 80 19.51 1.18 11.76
N ASP A 81 20.78 1.27 12.07
CA ASP A 81 21.89 0.98 11.16
C ASP A 81 22.12 -0.54 11.01
#